data_AF-A0AAY4ES22-F1
#
_entry.id   AF-A0AAY4ES22-F1
#
_cell.length_a   1.000
_cell.length_b   1.000
_cell.length_c   1.000
_cell.angle_alpha   90.00
_cell.angle_beta   90.00
_cell.angle_gamma   90.00
#
_symmetry.space_group_name_H-M   'P 1'
#
loop_
_entity.id
_entity.type
_entity.pdbx_description
1 polymer ?
#
loop_
_entity_poly.entity_id
_entity_poly.type
_entity_poly.pdbx_seq_one_letter_code
_entity_poly.pdbx_strand_id
1 'polypeptide(L)'
;MLRSELLKSIWYAFTALDLEKSGKVSKSQLKVLSHNLCTVLNIPHNPVALDEDFRDDDDGPVSNQGYMPYLNKFILDKENVDNLCWTLTAKKNYRTDSRSVLPRDDAFRLWCLFNFLSEDKYPLVMVPDEVEYLLKKICMAMNVELNCVELEDFLSQDSVQQKGFTVWAFLDMMNSGKLTRGIDRETVTMAVEQVYREIVGDVLKEVP
;
A
#
# COMPACT_ATOMS: atom_id res chain seq x y z
N MET A 1 -10.70 0.60 6.89
CA MET A 1 -10.35 0.03 5.56
C MET A 1 -11.10 -1.29 5.40
N LEU A 2 -11.52 -1.67 4.19
CA LEU A 2 -12.17 -2.98 3.95
C LEU A 2 -11.18 -4.14 4.17
N ARG A 3 -11.71 -5.34 4.41
CA ARG A 3 -10.91 -6.56 4.68
C ARG A 3 -9.93 -6.92 3.54
N SER A 4 -10.35 -6.77 2.29
CA SER A 4 -9.49 -6.97 1.09
C SER A 4 -8.30 -6.01 1.07
N GLU A 5 -8.53 -4.77 1.48
CA GLU A 5 -7.51 -3.72 1.49
C GLU A 5 -6.50 -3.88 2.64
N LEU A 6 -6.94 -4.46 3.75
CA LEU A 6 -6.04 -4.88 4.82
C LEU A 6 -5.10 -6.01 4.36
N LEU A 7 -5.58 -6.91 3.51
CA LEU A 7 -4.72 -7.95 2.93
C LEU A 7 -3.61 -7.32 2.05
N LYS A 8 -3.94 -6.34 1.22
CA LYS A 8 -2.97 -5.56 0.43
C LYS A 8 -1.92 -4.89 1.31
N SER A 9 -2.33 -4.36 2.45
CA SER A 9 -1.42 -3.77 3.43
C SER A 9 -0.40 -4.78 3.97
N ILE A 10 -0.85 -6.00 4.25
CA ILE A 10 0.01 -7.09 4.74
C ILE A 10 0.96 -7.58 3.64
N TRP A 11 0.56 -7.57 2.37
CA TRP A 11 1.44 -7.92 1.23
C TRP A 11 2.75 -7.11 1.20
N TYR A 12 2.76 -5.86 1.66
CA TYR A 12 4.02 -5.11 1.77
C TYR A 12 4.96 -5.66 2.84
N ALA A 13 4.41 -6.18 3.95
CA ALA A 13 5.21 -6.87 4.96
C ALA A 13 5.77 -8.19 4.41
N PHE A 14 5.03 -8.87 3.53
CA PHE A 14 5.52 -10.02 2.76
C PHE A 14 6.67 -9.67 1.83
N THR A 15 6.56 -8.60 1.04
CA THR A 15 7.63 -8.14 0.15
C THR A 15 8.94 -7.88 0.91
N ALA A 16 8.86 -7.47 2.18
CA ALA A 16 10.03 -7.29 3.02
C ALA A 16 10.73 -8.61 3.41
N LEU A 17 10.00 -9.74 3.36
CA LEU A 17 10.46 -11.09 3.69
C LEU A 17 10.81 -11.91 2.44
N ASP A 18 10.16 -11.66 1.29
CA ASP A 18 10.44 -12.29 0.00
C ASP A 18 11.69 -11.66 -0.66
N LEU A 19 12.85 -11.92 -0.05
CA LEU A 19 14.14 -11.37 -0.48
C LEU A 19 14.53 -11.82 -1.90
N GLU A 20 14.08 -13.01 -2.31
CA GLU A 20 14.34 -13.58 -3.63
C GLU A 20 13.36 -13.08 -4.70
N LYS A 21 12.33 -12.29 -4.32
CA LYS A 21 11.25 -11.83 -5.21
C LYS A 21 10.59 -12.98 -5.95
N SER A 22 10.49 -14.11 -5.27
CA SER A 22 9.96 -15.38 -5.77
C SER A 22 8.43 -15.43 -5.72
N GLY A 23 7.81 -14.48 -5.00
CA GLY A 23 6.41 -14.57 -4.61
C GLY A 23 6.15 -15.52 -3.46
N LYS A 24 7.20 -16.03 -2.80
CA LYS A 24 7.09 -17.01 -1.73
C LYS A 24 7.85 -16.56 -0.48
N VAL A 25 7.32 -16.96 0.67
CA VAL A 25 7.99 -16.83 1.97
C VAL A 25 7.87 -18.13 2.73
N SER A 26 8.90 -18.48 3.49
CA SER A 26 8.92 -19.71 4.27
C SER A 26 8.00 -19.62 5.50
N LYS A 27 7.56 -20.78 6.00
CA LYS A 27 6.76 -20.88 7.24
C LYS A 27 7.44 -20.21 8.44
N SER A 28 8.76 -20.27 8.54
CA SER A 28 9.51 -19.61 9.63
C SER A 28 9.43 -18.09 9.54
N GLN A 29 9.50 -17.52 8.34
CA GLN A 29 9.31 -16.07 8.11
C GLN A 29 7.87 -15.64 8.44
N LEU A 30 6.88 -16.46 8.09
CA LEU A 30 5.48 -16.22 8.45
C LEU A 30 5.26 -16.23 9.98
N LYS A 31 5.91 -17.14 10.72
CA LYS A 31 5.87 -17.14 12.18
C LYS A 31 6.42 -15.83 12.77
N VAL A 32 7.54 -15.34 12.24
CA VAL A 32 8.13 -14.06 12.66
C VAL A 32 7.18 -12.89 12.34
N LEU A 33 6.57 -12.89 11.15
CA LEU A 33 5.60 -11.88 10.76
C LEU A 33 4.38 -11.89 11.67
N SER A 34 3.77 -13.05 11.90
CA SER A 34 2.62 -13.21 12.82
C SER A 34 2.92 -12.70 14.22
N HIS A 35 4.08 -13.07 14.76
CA HIS A 35 4.50 -12.59 16.08
C HIS A 35 4.61 -11.06 16.12
N ASN A 36 5.23 -10.46 15.10
CA ASN A 36 5.36 -9.00 15.00
C ASN A 36 4.00 -8.32 14.86
N LEU A 37 3.11 -8.84 14.01
CA LEU A 37 1.75 -8.31 13.85
C LEU A 37 0.96 -8.40 15.16
N CYS A 38 0.97 -9.55 15.83
CA CYS A 38 0.29 -9.73 17.11
C CYS A 38 0.85 -8.81 18.20
N THR A 39 2.18 -8.66 18.27
CA THR A 39 2.83 -7.79 19.27
C THR A 39 2.39 -6.35 19.10
N VAL A 40 2.40 -5.83 17.88
CA VAL A 40 2.08 -4.42 17.65
C VAL A 40 0.57 -4.15 17.71
N LEU A 41 -0.25 -5.12 17.31
CA LEU A 41 -1.71 -5.03 17.45
C LEU A 41 -2.21 -5.40 18.86
N ASN A 42 -1.30 -5.71 19.79
CA ASN A 42 -1.61 -6.14 21.16
C ASN A 42 -2.60 -7.33 21.22
N ILE A 43 -2.41 -8.30 20.31
CA ILE A 43 -3.22 -9.51 20.19
C ILE A 43 -2.50 -10.63 20.94
N PRO A 44 -3.20 -11.41 21.78
CA PRO A 44 -2.63 -12.62 22.38
C PRO A 44 -2.16 -13.58 21.29
N HIS A 45 -0.85 -13.79 21.22
CA HIS A 45 -0.25 -14.65 20.21
C HIS A 45 -0.30 -16.12 20.65
N ASN A 46 -1.01 -16.96 19.90
CA ASN A 46 -0.96 -18.41 20.05
C ASN A 46 0.12 -18.98 19.12
N PRO A 47 1.26 -19.50 19.64
CA PRO A 47 2.37 -19.99 18.84
C PRO A 47 2.04 -21.24 18.01
N VAL A 48 0.97 -21.96 18.36
CA VAL A 48 0.55 -23.19 17.66
C VAL A 48 -0.52 -22.92 16.61
N ALA A 49 -1.24 -21.79 16.68
CA ALA A 49 -2.37 -21.50 15.79
C ALA A 49 -1.96 -21.43 14.31
N LEU A 50 -0.75 -20.91 14.01
CA LEU A 50 -0.24 -20.95 12.63
C LEU A 50 0.16 -22.37 12.22
N ASP A 51 0.58 -23.24 13.15
CA ASP A 51 0.93 -24.62 12.82
C ASP A 51 -0.30 -25.50 12.53
N GLU A 52 -1.43 -25.22 13.17
CA GLU A 52 -2.70 -25.94 12.97
C GLU A 52 -3.36 -25.62 11.62
N ASP A 53 -3.28 -24.35 11.19
CA ASP A 53 -4.01 -23.84 10.03
C ASP A 53 -3.16 -23.78 8.74
N PHE A 54 -1.82 -23.83 8.83
CA PHE A 54 -0.93 -23.67 7.67
C PHE A 54 -0.75 -24.96 6.87
N ARG A 55 -1.16 -24.93 5.60
CA ARG A 55 -0.77 -25.92 4.58
C ARG A 55 0.06 -25.23 3.51
N ASP A 56 1.20 -25.83 3.20
CA ASP A 56 2.05 -25.38 2.08
C ASP A 56 1.41 -25.90 0.77
N ASP A 57 0.85 -24.99 -0.02
CA ASP A 57 0.13 -25.29 -1.27
C ASP A 57 0.73 -24.57 -2.48
N ASP A 58 1.96 -24.04 -2.36
CA ASP A 58 2.72 -23.40 -3.45
C ASP A 58 2.09 -22.18 -4.16
N ASP A 59 0.87 -21.77 -3.78
CA ASP A 59 0.04 -20.72 -4.41
C ASP A 59 0.42 -19.28 -3.98
N GLY A 60 1.64 -19.08 -3.50
CA GLY A 60 2.19 -17.76 -3.16
C GLY A 60 1.98 -17.34 -1.70
N PRO A 61 2.12 -16.04 -1.38
CA PRO A 61 2.37 -15.60 0.00
C PRO A 61 1.12 -15.69 0.89
N VAL A 62 -0.08 -15.68 0.29
CA VAL A 62 -1.35 -15.71 1.02
C VAL A 62 -2.33 -16.65 0.35
N SER A 63 -1.91 -17.90 0.19
CA SER A 63 -2.80 -18.93 -0.32
C SER A 63 -3.97 -19.20 0.62
N ASN A 64 -5.07 -19.69 0.03
CA ASN A 64 -6.31 -19.94 0.75
C ASN A 64 -6.21 -21.14 1.70
N GLN A 65 -5.18 -21.99 1.59
CA GLN A 65 -4.91 -23.09 2.52
C GLN A 65 -3.67 -22.85 3.41
N GLY A 66 -2.93 -21.75 3.20
CA GLY A 66 -1.72 -21.42 3.95
C GLY A 66 -1.93 -20.36 5.04
N TYR A 67 -1.48 -19.12 4.79
CA TYR A 67 -1.48 -18.05 5.79
C TYR A 67 -2.83 -17.32 5.92
N MET A 68 -3.66 -17.35 4.88
CA MET A 68 -4.90 -16.59 4.82
C MET A 68 -5.91 -16.95 5.91
N PRO A 69 -6.12 -18.24 6.27
CA PRO A 69 -6.98 -18.60 7.40
C PRO A 69 -6.55 -17.97 8.72
N TYR A 70 -5.23 -17.94 9.00
CA TYR A 70 -4.68 -17.31 10.20
C TYR A 70 -4.94 -15.79 10.20
N LEU A 71 -4.62 -15.11 9.09
CA LEU A 71 -4.88 -13.68 8.96
C LEU A 71 -6.36 -13.35 9.16
N ASN A 72 -7.24 -14.13 8.52
CA ASN A 72 -8.69 -13.99 8.61
C ASN A 72 -9.23 -14.14 10.03
N LYS A 73 -8.62 -15.01 10.84
CA LYS A 73 -9.08 -15.34 12.19
C LYS A 73 -8.55 -14.38 13.26
N PHE A 74 -7.33 -13.87 13.08
CA PHE A 74 -6.63 -13.15 14.13
C PHE A 74 -6.31 -11.69 13.80
N ILE A 75 -6.10 -11.34 12.54
CA ILE A 75 -5.49 -10.05 12.14
C ILE A 75 -6.45 -9.16 11.34
N LEU A 76 -7.12 -9.68 10.32
CA LEU A 76 -7.85 -8.87 9.33
C LEU A 76 -9.11 -8.17 9.87
N ASP A 77 -9.57 -8.54 11.06
CA ASP A 77 -10.70 -7.87 11.74
C ASP A 77 -10.22 -6.86 12.81
N LYS A 78 -8.93 -6.49 12.81
CA LYS A 78 -8.33 -5.57 13.78
C LYS A 78 -8.19 -4.17 13.21
N GLU A 79 -8.44 -3.17 14.05
CA GLU A 79 -8.24 -1.77 13.71
C GLU A 79 -6.74 -1.45 13.57
N ASN A 80 -6.41 -0.42 12.78
CA ASN A 80 -5.06 0.13 12.59
C ASN A 80 -4.02 -0.80 11.93
N VAL A 81 -4.44 -1.92 11.33
CA VAL A 81 -3.55 -2.84 10.60
C VAL A 81 -2.83 -2.14 9.44
N ASP A 82 -3.53 -1.25 8.73
CA ASP A 82 -3.01 -0.39 7.67
C ASP A 82 -1.91 0.57 8.16
N ASN A 83 -2.15 1.28 9.26
CA ASN A 83 -1.16 2.20 9.86
C ASN A 83 0.08 1.45 10.36
N LEU A 84 -0.11 0.25 10.91
CA LEU A 84 0.98 -0.63 11.28
C LEU A 84 1.81 -1.07 10.05
N CYS A 85 1.14 -1.59 9.02
CA CYS A 85 1.81 -2.03 7.80
C CYS A 85 2.58 -0.89 7.14
N TRP A 86 1.98 0.30 7.05
CA TRP A 86 2.65 1.51 6.60
C TRP A 86 3.90 1.79 7.43
N THR A 87 3.79 1.83 8.76
CA THR A 87 4.93 2.13 9.65
C THR A 87 6.09 1.14 9.47
N LEU A 88 5.81 -0.15 9.31
CA LEU A 88 6.83 -1.18 9.09
C LEU A 88 7.52 -1.05 7.72
N THR A 89 6.73 -0.75 6.68
CA THR A 89 7.17 -0.83 5.28
C THR A 89 7.75 0.49 4.78
N ALA A 90 7.17 1.62 5.20
CA ALA A 90 7.66 2.95 4.88
C ALA A 90 9.06 3.18 5.45
N LYS A 91 9.36 2.68 6.67
CA LYS A 91 10.69 2.87 7.28
C LYS A 91 11.85 2.37 6.40
N LYS A 92 11.63 1.32 5.62
CA LYS A 92 12.65 0.71 4.76
C LYS A 92 12.63 1.27 3.33
N ASN A 93 11.45 1.64 2.83
CA ASN A 93 11.23 1.92 1.41
C ASN A 93 10.90 3.39 1.11
N TYR A 94 10.25 4.10 2.03
CA TYR A 94 9.91 5.50 1.89
C TYR A 94 11.06 6.36 2.41
N ARG A 95 11.95 6.77 1.50
CA ARG A 95 13.06 7.67 1.84
C ARG A 95 12.56 9.10 1.86
N THR A 96 12.25 9.62 3.04
CA THR A 96 12.12 11.07 3.24
C THR A 96 13.52 11.67 3.22
N ASP A 97 14.08 11.89 2.03
CA ASP A 97 15.24 12.76 1.92
C ASP A 97 14.84 14.16 2.41
N SER A 98 15.80 15.00 2.83
CA SER A 98 15.57 16.37 3.31
C SER A 98 14.89 17.31 2.30
N ARG A 99 14.57 16.80 1.09
CA ARG A 99 13.86 17.47 0.00
C ARG A 99 12.43 16.96 -0.21
N SER A 100 11.96 15.99 0.59
CA SER A 100 10.60 15.44 0.51
C SER A 100 9.56 16.55 0.72
N VAL A 101 8.76 16.82 -0.30
CA VAL A 101 7.73 17.88 -0.27
C VAL A 101 6.47 17.40 0.48
N LEU A 102 6.20 16.09 0.47
CA LEU A 102 5.00 15.54 1.10
C LEU A 102 5.16 15.37 2.62
N PRO A 103 4.15 15.82 3.40
CA PRO A 103 3.97 15.39 4.79
C PRO A 103 3.83 13.87 4.91
N ARG A 104 4.23 13.33 6.07
CA ARG A 104 4.07 11.90 6.37
C ARG A 104 2.62 11.42 6.27
N ASP A 105 1.67 12.24 6.71
CA ASP A 105 0.24 11.89 6.69
C ASP A 105 -0.31 11.85 5.27
N ASP A 106 0.17 12.72 4.38
CA ASP A 106 -0.21 12.71 2.97
C ASP A 106 0.40 11.51 2.24
N ALA A 107 1.65 11.17 2.53
CA ALA A 107 2.26 9.95 2.01
C ALA A 107 1.50 8.69 2.44
N PHE A 108 1.02 8.65 3.69
CA PHE A 108 0.15 7.56 4.16
C PHE A 108 -1.19 7.52 3.41
N ARG A 109 -1.88 8.65 3.25
CA ARG A 109 -3.15 8.73 2.49
C ARG A 109 -2.97 8.29 1.04
N LEU A 110 -1.90 8.73 0.40
CA LEU A 110 -1.52 8.35 -0.96
C LEU A 110 -1.22 6.85 -1.06
N TRP A 111 -0.56 6.27 -0.06
CA TRP A 111 -0.33 4.82 0.03
C TRP A 111 -1.65 4.05 0.17
N CYS A 112 -2.59 4.53 0.99
CA CYS A 112 -3.92 3.91 1.10
C CYS A 112 -4.72 4.01 -0.22
N LEU A 113 -4.70 5.17 -0.88
CA LEU A 113 -5.31 5.38 -2.20
C LEU A 113 -4.72 4.43 -3.25
N PHE A 114 -3.40 4.28 -3.24
CA PHE A 114 -2.70 3.34 -4.11
C PHE A 114 -3.18 1.90 -3.88
N ASN A 115 -3.23 1.46 -2.63
CA ASN A 115 -3.70 0.12 -2.29
C ASN A 115 -5.14 -0.11 -2.77
N PHE A 116 -6.01 0.86 -2.49
CA PHE A 116 -7.43 0.78 -2.85
C PHE A 116 -7.66 0.60 -4.34
N LEU A 117 -6.91 1.34 -5.15
CA LEU A 117 -7.07 1.36 -6.60
C LEU A 117 -6.24 0.29 -7.33
N SER A 118 -5.24 -0.33 -6.67
CA SER A 118 -4.48 -1.42 -7.26
C SER A 118 -5.31 -2.70 -7.33
N GLU A 119 -5.06 -3.53 -8.36
CA GLU A 119 -5.65 -4.87 -8.47
C GLU A 119 -5.36 -5.75 -7.23
N ASP A 120 -6.27 -6.68 -6.93
CA ASP A 120 -6.12 -7.70 -5.87
C ASP A 120 -5.12 -8.79 -6.26
N LYS A 121 -3.89 -8.39 -6.62
CA LYS A 121 -2.82 -9.28 -7.05
C LYS A 121 -1.48 -8.88 -6.43
N TYR A 122 -0.72 -9.88 -6.00
CA TYR A 122 0.65 -9.71 -5.54
C TYR A 122 1.65 -9.83 -6.72
N PRO A 123 2.68 -8.96 -6.80
CA PRO A 123 2.90 -7.76 -5.99
C PRO A 123 1.94 -6.63 -6.39
N LEU A 124 1.67 -5.71 -5.45
CA LEU A 124 0.81 -4.55 -5.71
C LEU A 124 1.48 -3.58 -6.66
N VAL A 125 0.84 -3.40 -7.80
CA VAL A 125 1.23 -2.47 -8.84
C VAL A 125 -0.02 -1.82 -9.40
N MET A 126 0.11 -0.57 -9.82
CA MET A 126 -0.89 0.10 -10.63
C MET A 126 -0.49 0.04 -12.10
N VAL A 127 -1.46 -0.14 -12.99
CA VAL A 127 -1.24 0.10 -14.42
C VAL A 127 -1.21 1.61 -14.70
N PRO A 128 -0.64 2.06 -15.84
CA PRO A 128 -0.58 3.48 -16.19
C PRO A 128 -1.92 4.20 -16.08
N ASP A 129 -3.01 3.57 -16.51
CA ASP A 129 -4.37 4.14 -16.49
C ASP A 129 -4.86 4.41 -15.05
N GLU A 130 -4.53 3.54 -14.09
CA GLU A 130 -4.90 3.70 -12.67
C GLU A 130 -4.10 4.85 -12.03
N VAL A 131 -2.82 4.97 -12.37
CA VAL A 131 -1.97 6.09 -11.93
C VAL A 131 -2.50 7.40 -12.50
N GLU A 132 -2.80 7.44 -13.80
CA GLU A 132 -3.35 8.61 -14.47
C GLU A 132 -4.69 9.02 -13.85
N TYR A 133 -5.56 8.05 -13.56
CA TYR A 133 -6.83 8.29 -12.88
C TYR A 133 -6.63 8.95 -11.50
N LEU A 134 -5.76 8.38 -10.66
CA LEU A 134 -5.49 8.92 -9.33
C LEU A 134 -4.90 10.34 -9.40
N LEU A 135 -3.96 10.57 -10.32
CA LEU A 135 -3.37 11.90 -10.52
C LEU A 135 -4.40 12.91 -11.02
N LYS A 136 -5.25 12.54 -11.97
CA LYS A 136 -6.35 13.39 -12.44
C LYS A 136 -7.27 13.79 -11.29
N LYS A 137 -7.64 12.84 -10.42
CA LYS A 137 -8.47 13.13 -9.23
C LYS A 137 -7.80 14.14 -8.30
N ILE A 138 -6.52 13.99 -8.01
CA ILE A 138 -5.76 14.92 -7.16
C ILE A 138 -5.65 16.30 -7.82
N CYS A 139 -5.32 16.38 -9.11
CA CYS A 139 -5.26 17.63 -9.87
C CYS A 139 -6.60 18.35 -9.93
N MET A 140 -7.70 17.62 -10.17
CA MET A 140 -9.06 18.17 -10.13
C MET A 140 -9.39 18.76 -8.77
N ALA A 141 -9.03 18.09 -7.66
CA ALA A 141 -9.25 18.60 -6.31
C ALA A 141 -8.41 19.86 -6.01
N MET A 142 -7.24 20.02 -6.63
CA MET A 142 -6.44 21.25 -6.58
C MET A 142 -6.90 22.33 -7.57
N ASN A 143 -7.88 22.05 -8.43
CA ASN A 143 -8.30 22.89 -9.55
C ASN A 143 -7.14 23.26 -10.50
N VAL A 144 -6.28 22.28 -10.81
CA VAL A 144 -5.18 22.39 -11.77
C VAL A 144 -5.30 21.34 -12.87
N GLU A 145 -4.71 21.63 -14.02
CA GLU A 145 -4.59 20.64 -15.09
C GLU A 145 -3.43 19.68 -14.81
N LEU A 146 -3.64 18.39 -15.10
CA LEU A 146 -2.58 17.40 -15.03
C LEU A 146 -1.57 17.65 -16.16
N ASN A 147 -0.29 17.77 -15.81
CA ASN A 147 0.78 17.85 -16.79
C ASN A 147 1.08 16.46 -17.39
N CYS A 148 0.44 16.15 -18.52
CA CYS A 148 0.62 14.86 -19.19
C CYS A 148 2.06 14.62 -19.67
N VAL A 149 2.84 15.67 -19.97
CA VAL A 149 4.23 15.53 -20.43
C VAL A 149 5.12 14.99 -19.30
N GLU A 150 4.99 15.54 -18.10
CA GLU A 150 5.73 15.03 -16.93
C GLU A 150 5.30 13.60 -16.58
N LEU A 151 4.01 13.29 -16.72
CA LEU A 151 3.51 11.93 -16.52
C LEU A 151 4.10 10.95 -17.54
N GLU A 152 4.11 11.28 -18.83
CA GLU A 152 4.70 10.47 -19.89
C GLU A 152 6.20 10.20 -19.65
N ASP A 153 6.95 11.20 -19.19
CA ASP A 153 8.37 11.02 -18.81
C ASP A 153 8.55 9.98 -17.68
N PHE A 154 7.65 9.95 -16.70
CA PHE A 154 7.68 8.96 -15.63
C PHE A 154 7.22 7.58 -16.11
N LEU A 155 6.19 7.50 -16.95
CA LEU A 155 5.66 6.26 -17.51
C LEU A 155 6.64 5.60 -18.50
N SER A 156 7.47 6.39 -19.17
CA SER A 156 8.47 5.91 -20.14
C SER A 156 9.69 5.25 -19.49
N GLN A 157 9.78 5.21 -18.16
CA GLN A 157 10.86 4.51 -17.47
C GLN A 157 10.67 2.98 -17.61
N ASP A 158 11.72 2.28 -18.08
CA ASP A 158 11.70 0.83 -18.35
C ASP A 158 11.16 -0.02 -17.18
N SER A 159 11.41 0.40 -15.94
CA SER A 159 10.92 -0.27 -14.73
C SER A 159 9.39 -0.27 -14.63
N VAL A 160 8.74 0.78 -15.11
CA VAL A 160 7.28 0.97 -15.07
C VAL A 160 6.62 0.20 -16.20
N GLN A 161 7.16 0.28 -17.42
CA GLN A 161 6.57 -0.42 -18.58
C GLN A 161 6.57 -1.94 -18.43
N GLN A 162 7.59 -2.50 -17.78
CA GLN A 162 7.73 -3.95 -17.64
C GLN A 162 6.99 -4.55 -16.44
N LYS A 163 6.80 -3.79 -15.36
CA LYS A 163 6.35 -4.32 -14.06
C LYS A 163 5.19 -3.57 -13.42
N GLY A 164 4.67 -2.51 -14.05
CA GLY A 164 3.68 -1.62 -13.46
C GLY A 164 4.29 -0.63 -12.47
N PHE A 165 3.48 0.33 -12.04
CA PHE A 165 3.89 1.36 -11.08
C PHE A 165 3.83 0.77 -9.68
N THR A 166 4.94 0.77 -8.93
CA THR A 166 4.91 0.43 -7.51
C THR A 166 4.52 1.64 -6.67
N VAL A 167 3.97 1.41 -5.47
CA VAL A 167 3.64 2.52 -4.55
C VAL A 167 4.84 3.40 -4.22
N TRP A 168 6.04 2.82 -4.16
CA TRP A 168 7.26 3.58 -3.86
C TRP A 168 7.66 4.50 -5.03
N ALA A 169 7.57 4.01 -6.27
CA ALA A 169 7.77 4.84 -7.44
C ALA A 169 6.74 5.97 -7.51
N PHE A 170 5.49 5.68 -7.16
CA PHE A 170 4.41 6.68 -7.11
C PHE A 170 4.70 7.77 -6.07
N LEU A 171 5.07 7.37 -4.86
CA LEU A 171 5.40 8.30 -3.79
C LEU A 171 6.66 9.12 -4.09
N ASP A 172 7.67 8.52 -4.74
CA ASP A 172 8.87 9.24 -5.18
C ASP A 172 8.55 10.29 -6.26
N MET A 173 7.67 9.96 -7.21
CA MET A 173 7.15 10.90 -8.20
C MET A 173 6.45 12.07 -7.52
N MET A 174 5.55 11.81 -6.56
CA MET A 174 4.86 12.87 -5.82
C MET A 174 5.85 13.72 -4.99
N ASN A 175 6.85 13.10 -4.37
CA ASN A 175 7.89 13.79 -3.62
C ASN A 175 8.82 14.66 -4.48
N SER A 176 8.92 14.37 -5.78
CA SER A 176 9.71 15.20 -6.70
C SER A 176 9.15 16.63 -6.81
N GLY A 177 7.87 16.83 -6.44
CA GLY A 177 7.18 18.12 -6.51
C GLY A 177 7.02 18.66 -7.92
N LYS A 178 7.31 17.87 -8.97
CA LYS A 178 7.14 18.27 -10.37
C LYS A 178 5.67 18.52 -10.69
N LEU A 179 4.81 17.56 -10.34
CA LEU A 179 3.36 17.62 -10.55
C LEU A 179 2.66 18.71 -9.73
N THR A 180 3.23 19.09 -8.59
CA THR A 180 2.68 20.10 -7.68
C THR A 180 3.49 21.40 -7.73
N ARG A 181 4.28 21.63 -8.78
CA ARG A 181 5.15 22.80 -8.87
C ARG A 181 4.32 24.07 -8.89
N GLY A 182 4.62 25.00 -7.97
CA GLY A 182 3.91 26.27 -7.84
C GLY A 182 2.59 26.18 -7.07
N ILE A 183 2.21 24.99 -6.61
CA ILE A 183 1.09 24.78 -5.70
C ILE A 183 1.64 24.81 -4.27
N ASP A 184 0.98 25.53 -3.38
CA ASP A 184 1.35 25.55 -1.98
C ASP A 184 1.03 24.20 -1.31
N ARG A 185 1.75 23.90 -0.24
CA ARG A 185 1.65 22.61 0.45
C ARG A 185 0.26 22.36 1.05
N GLU A 186 -0.43 23.39 1.52
CA GLU A 186 -1.74 23.25 2.16
C GLU A 186 -2.78 22.82 1.13
N THR A 187 -2.76 23.43 -0.06
CA THR A 187 -3.61 23.02 -1.20
C THR A 187 -3.38 21.55 -1.57
N VAL A 188 -2.12 21.09 -1.63
CA VAL A 188 -1.81 19.68 -1.90
C VAL A 188 -2.36 18.76 -0.81
N THR A 189 -2.14 19.09 0.46
CA THR A 189 -2.65 18.33 1.61
C THR A 189 -4.18 18.23 1.59
N MET A 190 -4.88 19.34 1.33
CA MET A 190 -6.33 19.37 1.23
C MET A 190 -6.86 18.49 0.10
N ALA A 191 -6.23 18.54 -1.08
CA ALA A 191 -6.61 17.73 -2.22
C ALA A 191 -6.40 16.24 -1.97
N VAL A 192 -5.26 15.85 -1.41
CA VAL A 192 -4.98 14.45 -1.04
C VAL A 192 -5.98 13.96 0.00
N GLU A 193 -6.30 14.77 1.01
CA GLU A 193 -7.29 14.42 2.03
C GLU A 193 -8.70 14.28 1.45
N GLN A 194 -9.11 15.18 0.56
CA GLN A 194 -10.39 15.11 -0.12
C GLN A 194 -10.52 13.83 -0.95
N VAL A 195 -9.55 13.55 -1.82
CA VAL A 195 -9.56 12.34 -2.67
C VAL A 195 -9.52 11.07 -1.82
N TYR A 196 -8.73 11.07 -0.74
CA TYR A 196 -8.71 9.96 0.21
C TYR A 196 -10.09 9.72 0.84
N ARG A 197 -10.78 10.78 1.28
CA ARG A 197 -12.14 10.65 1.86
C ARG A 197 -13.16 10.17 0.82
N GLU A 198 -13.09 10.67 -0.41
CA GLU A 198 -13.98 10.28 -1.51
C GLU A 198 -13.82 8.80 -1.89
N ILE A 199 -12.58 8.34 -2.06
CA ILE A 199 -12.29 6.99 -2.59
C ILE A 199 -12.27 5.94 -1.48
N VAL A 200 -11.60 6.23 -0.37
CA VAL A 200 -11.40 5.27 0.73
C VAL A 200 -12.42 5.48 1.85
N GLY A 201 -12.76 6.74 2.15
CA GLY A 201 -13.64 7.09 3.26
C GLY A 201 -15.12 6.79 3.01
N ASP A 202 -15.62 6.99 1.79
CA ASP A 202 -17.04 6.74 1.48
C ASP A 202 -17.37 5.24 1.40
N VAL A 203 -16.40 4.40 1.03
CA VAL A 203 -16.52 2.94 1.05
C VAL A 203 -16.66 2.38 2.48
N LEU A 204 -16.18 3.10 3.49
CA LEU A 204 -16.37 2.73 4.90
C LEU A 204 -17.76 3.10 5.44
N LYS A 205 -18.53 3.93 4.73
CA LYS A 205 -19.89 4.31 5.12
C LYS A 205 -20.97 3.41 4.52
N GLU A 206 -20.65 2.59 3.52
CA GLU A 206 -21.60 1.68 2.84
C GLU A 206 -21.63 0.25 3.42
N VAL A 207 -21.21 0.04 4.67
CA VAL A 207 -21.46 -1.23 5.37
C VAL A 207 -22.65 -1.04 6.32
N PRO A 208 -23.88 -1.48 5.95
CA PRO A 208 -25.01 -1.50 6.87
C PRO A 208 -24.81 -2.48 8.03
#